data_AF-A0A537KC13-F1
#
_entry.id   AF-A0A537KC13-F1
#
_cell.length_a   1.000
_cell.length_b   1.000
_cell.length_c   1.000
_cell.angle_alpha   90.00
_cell.angle_beta   90.00
_cell.angle_gamma   90.00
#
_symmetry.space_group_name_H-M   'P 1'
#
loop_
_entity.id
_entity.type
_entity.pdbx_description
1 polymer ?
#
loop_
_entity_poly.entity_id
_entity_poly.type
_entity_poly.pdbx_seq_one_letter_code
_entity_poly.pdbx_strand_id
1 'polypeptide(L)'
;MEKLQSKIDIAATPKKVWDRMIQPDTYREWVNAAWPGSYYEGNWRKGENVKFISPGQGGTLATIVEYRPYEYILAKHIAVINADGTEDRDSETAKNWIGTTESYTFSERNGKTELITEMNTNPEWRKMFADSMPQALAKLKEISER
;
A
#
# COMPACT_ATOMS: atom_id res chain seq x y z
N MET A 1 -5.06 1.08 18.03
CA MET A 1 -4.46 1.35 16.72
C MET A 1 -4.04 2.80 16.65
N GLU A 2 -2.93 3.08 15.97
CA GLU A 2 -2.41 4.41 15.69
C GLU A 2 -2.49 4.69 14.19
N LYS A 3 -2.71 5.95 13.86
CA LYS A 3 -2.80 6.46 12.50
C LYS A 3 -1.48 7.09 12.09
N LEU A 4 -0.88 6.56 11.02
CA LEU A 4 0.35 7.07 10.42
C LEU A 4 0.03 7.63 9.06
N GLN A 5 0.33 8.92 8.88
CA GLN A 5 0.08 9.61 7.64
C GLN A 5 1.40 9.99 6.99
N SER A 6 1.53 9.72 5.70
CA SER A 6 2.57 10.30 4.84
C SER A 6 1.91 11.07 3.72
N LYS A 7 2.56 12.16 3.31
CA LYS A 7 2.05 13.07 2.30
C LYS A 7 3.16 13.40 1.32
N ILE A 8 2.84 13.42 0.03
CA ILE A 8 3.79 13.79 -1.01
C ILE A 8 3.09 14.53 -2.16
N ASP A 9 3.72 15.58 -2.67
CA ASP A 9 3.28 16.28 -3.88
C ASP A 9 4.01 15.71 -5.09
N ILE A 10 3.25 15.34 -6.13
CA ILE A 10 3.74 14.70 -7.35
C ILE A 10 3.30 15.54 -8.56
N ALA A 11 4.25 15.96 -9.38
CA ALA A 11 4.06 16.76 -10.59
C ALA A 11 3.53 15.90 -11.76
N ALA A 12 2.39 15.25 -11.51
CA ALA A 12 1.66 14.42 -12.45
C ALA A 12 0.17 14.47 -12.12
N THR A 13 -0.69 14.14 -13.09
CA THR A 13 -2.15 14.06 -12.88
C THR A 13 -2.50 12.88 -11.96
N PRO A 14 -3.65 12.93 -11.24
CA PRO A 14 -4.07 11.84 -10.36
C PRO A 14 -4.16 10.50 -11.08
N LYS A 15 -4.64 10.52 -12.32
CA LYS A 15 -4.68 9.33 -13.19
C LYS A 15 -3.29 8.70 -13.37
N LYS A 16 -2.26 9.50 -13.67
CA LYS A 16 -0.91 8.98 -13.91
C LYS A 16 -0.32 8.40 -12.63
N VAL A 17 -0.46 9.09 -11.49
CA VAL A 17 0.02 8.58 -10.20
C VAL A 17 -0.71 7.30 -9.81
N TRP A 18 -2.03 7.26 -9.98
CA TRP A 18 -2.87 6.10 -9.74
C TRP A 18 -2.41 4.89 -10.56
N ASP A 19 -2.28 5.06 -11.88
CA ASP A 19 -1.86 3.98 -12.78
C ASP A 19 -0.47 3.46 -12.39
N ARG A 20 0.48 4.36 -12.08
CA ARG A 20 1.82 3.97 -11.60
C ARG A 20 1.78 3.26 -10.25
N MET A 21 0.85 3.61 -9.38
CA MET A 21 0.72 2.97 -8.07
C MET A 21 0.23 1.53 -8.21
N ILE A 22 -0.80 1.28 -9.02
CA ILE A 22 -1.49 -0.02 -9.04
C ILE A 22 -1.05 -0.96 -10.18
N GLN A 23 -0.37 -0.48 -11.22
CA GLN A 23 0.10 -1.38 -12.29
C GLN A 23 1.20 -2.32 -11.78
N PRO A 24 1.22 -3.62 -12.16
CA PRO A 24 2.15 -4.60 -11.59
C PRO A 24 3.63 -4.21 -11.69
N ASP A 25 4.07 -3.74 -12.86
CA ASP A 25 5.48 -3.42 -13.12
C ASP A 25 5.95 -2.21 -12.30
N THR A 26 5.13 -1.16 -12.27
CA THR A 26 5.46 0.07 -11.56
C THR A 26 5.24 -0.07 -10.07
N TYR A 27 4.28 -0.90 -9.64
CA TYR A 27 4.11 -1.29 -8.25
C TYR A 27 5.40 -1.91 -7.70
N ARG A 28 5.93 -2.91 -8.41
CA ARG A 28 7.22 -3.52 -8.06
C ARG A 28 8.32 -2.47 -8.00
N GLU A 29 8.38 -1.55 -8.96
CA GLU A 29 9.42 -0.50 -8.96
C GLU A 29 9.35 0.41 -7.72
N TRP A 30 8.17 0.93 -7.34
CA TRP A 30 8.07 1.86 -6.22
C TRP A 30 8.14 1.19 -4.85
N VAL A 31 7.55 0.00 -4.71
CA VAL A 31 7.59 -0.76 -3.45
C VAL A 31 9.00 -1.29 -3.17
N ASN A 32 9.75 -1.69 -4.21
CA ASN A 32 11.14 -2.17 -4.07
C ASN A 32 12.07 -1.19 -3.37
N ALA A 33 11.79 0.11 -3.40
CA ALA A 33 12.60 1.11 -2.72
C ALA A 33 12.61 0.92 -1.18
N ALA A 34 11.58 0.29 -0.62
CA ALA A 34 11.43 0.07 0.80
C ALA A 34 11.30 -1.41 1.18
N TRP A 35 10.64 -2.20 0.33
CA TRP A 35 10.43 -3.63 0.49
C TRP A 35 10.92 -4.37 -0.77
N PRO A 36 12.22 -4.71 -0.84
CA PRO A 36 12.81 -5.31 -2.02
C PRO A 36 12.21 -6.67 -2.40
N GLY A 37 11.94 -6.85 -3.68
CA GLY A 37 11.35 -8.04 -4.26
C GLY A 37 9.82 -8.11 -4.10
N SER A 38 9.19 -7.17 -3.39
CA SER A 38 7.77 -7.25 -3.10
C SER A 38 6.91 -6.98 -4.34
N TYR A 39 5.78 -7.68 -4.40
CA TYR A 39 4.79 -7.57 -5.48
C TYR A 39 3.39 -7.81 -4.92
N TYR A 40 2.38 -7.67 -5.77
CA TYR A 40 1.02 -8.06 -5.42
C TYR A 40 0.44 -9.08 -6.39
N GLU A 41 -0.56 -9.83 -5.93
CA GLU A 41 -1.42 -10.69 -6.73
C GLU A 41 -2.90 -10.35 -6.46
N GLY A 42 -3.72 -10.38 -7.50
CA GLY A 42 -5.15 -10.05 -7.41
C GLY A 42 -5.50 -8.75 -8.16
N ASN A 43 -6.68 -8.22 -7.89
CA ASN A 43 -7.22 -7.05 -8.58
C ASN A 43 -7.56 -5.94 -7.60
N TRP A 44 -7.13 -4.71 -7.91
CA TRP A 44 -7.58 -3.52 -7.20
C TRP A 44 -9.00 -3.16 -7.64
N ARG A 45 -10.01 -3.80 -7.05
CA ARG A 45 -11.44 -3.50 -7.25
C ARG A 45 -12.19 -3.67 -5.93
N LYS A 46 -13.21 -2.86 -5.69
CA LYS A 46 -14.03 -2.95 -4.48
C LYS A 46 -14.58 -4.36 -4.28
N GLY A 47 -14.37 -4.92 -3.10
CA GLY A 47 -14.77 -6.27 -2.71
C GLY A 47 -13.78 -7.38 -3.05
N GLU A 48 -12.78 -7.11 -3.90
CA GLU A 48 -11.75 -8.10 -4.25
C GLU A 48 -10.65 -8.16 -3.19
N ASN A 49 -9.96 -9.30 -3.18
CA ASN A 49 -8.78 -9.51 -2.34
C ASN A 49 -7.49 -9.32 -3.14
N VAL A 50 -6.50 -8.73 -2.48
CA VAL A 50 -5.15 -8.52 -3.00
C VAL A 50 -4.15 -9.10 -2.00
N LYS A 51 -3.23 -9.93 -2.48
CA LYS A 51 -2.09 -10.42 -1.72
C LYS A 51 -0.92 -9.48 -1.96
N PHE A 52 -0.32 -8.94 -0.91
CA PHE A 52 0.94 -8.21 -0.97
C PHE A 52 2.03 -9.13 -0.42
N ILE A 53 3.00 -9.49 -1.27
CA ILE A 53 3.94 -10.59 -1.02
C ILE A 53 5.36 -10.05 -1.05
N SER A 54 6.13 -10.40 -0.03
CA SER A 54 7.58 -10.25 0.06
C SER A 54 8.22 -11.64 -0.02
N PRO A 55 8.86 -12.00 -1.16
CA PRO A 55 9.41 -13.33 -1.38
C PRO A 55 10.30 -13.83 -0.23
N GLY A 56 9.99 -15.01 0.30
CA GLY A 56 10.74 -15.63 1.41
C GLY A 56 10.55 -14.97 2.78
N GLN A 57 9.78 -13.88 2.87
CA GLN A 57 9.47 -13.16 4.10
C GLN A 57 7.98 -13.23 4.47
N GLY A 58 7.12 -13.63 3.53
CA GLY A 58 5.68 -13.71 3.73
C GLY A 58 4.96 -12.50 3.13
N GLY A 59 3.94 -11.98 3.81
CA GLY A 59 3.14 -10.89 3.29
C GLY A 59 1.83 -10.68 4.02
N THR A 60 0.85 -10.13 3.32
CA THR A 60 -0.47 -9.84 3.87
C THR A 60 -1.55 -9.99 2.80
N LEU A 61 -2.73 -10.44 3.22
CA LEU A 61 -3.94 -10.46 2.41
C LEU A 61 -4.84 -9.32 2.83
N ALA A 62 -5.27 -8.49 1.88
CA ALA A 62 -6.18 -7.37 2.11
C ALA A 62 -7.42 -7.45 1.22
N THR A 63 -8.56 -7.01 1.73
CA THR A 63 -9.75 -6.73 0.94
C THR A 63 -9.79 -5.25 0.58
N ILE A 64 -10.06 -4.94 -0.68
CA ILE A 64 -10.29 -3.55 -1.12
C ILE A 64 -11.71 -3.14 -0.73
N VAL A 65 -11.83 -2.38 0.35
CA VAL A 65 -13.11 -1.91 0.91
C VAL A 65 -13.68 -0.75 0.10
N GLU A 66 -12.82 0.16 -0.35
CA GLU A 66 -13.20 1.26 -1.24
C GLU A 66 -12.25 1.34 -2.42
N TYR A 67 -12.83 1.65 -3.59
CA TYR A 67 -12.10 1.84 -4.83
C TYR A 67 -12.83 2.92 -5.64
N ARG A 68 -12.40 4.17 -5.49
CA ARG A 68 -12.86 5.33 -6.25
C ARG A 68 -11.73 5.76 -7.17
N PRO A 69 -11.77 5.40 -8.47
CA PRO A 69 -10.70 5.67 -9.42
C PRO A 69 -10.17 7.10 -9.34
N TYR A 70 -8.85 7.23 -9.25
CA TYR A 70 -8.11 8.50 -9.22
C TYR A 70 -8.36 9.40 -8.01
N GLU A 71 -9.09 8.91 -7.01
CA GLU A 71 -9.46 9.67 -5.82
C GLU A 71 -9.11 8.95 -4.53
N TYR A 72 -9.51 7.68 -4.40
CA TYR A 72 -9.41 6.99 -3.11
C TYR A 72 -9.38 5.46 -3.21
N ILE A 73 -8.50 4.85 -2.43
CA ILE A 73 -8.49 3.41 -2.16
C ILE A 73 -8.44 3.20 -0.66
N LEU A 74 -9.19 2.22 -0.16
CA LEU A 74 -9.07 1.69 1.21
C LEU A 74 -8.92 0.18 1.14
N ALA A 75 -7.79 -0.32 1.64
CA ALA A 75 -7.52 -1.73 1.85
C ALA A 75 -7.63 -2.06 3.34
N LYS A 76 -8.23 -3.20 3.68
CA LYS A 76 -8.31 -3.72 5.04
C LYS A 76 -7.64 -5.08 5.09
N HIS A 77 -6.66 -5.25 5.98
CA HIS A 77 -5.93 -6.49 6.13
C HIS A 77 -6.80 -7.55 6.83
N ILE A 78 -6.81 -8.77 6.28
CA ILE A 78 -7.67 -9.88 6.71
C ILE A 78 -6.91 -11.19 7.00
N ALA A 79 -5.63 -11.26 6.64
CA ALA A 79 -4.73 -12.33 7.04
C ALA A 79 -3.26 -11.88 6.92
N VAL A 80 -2.39 -12.56 7.65
CA VAL A 80 -0.93 -12.54 7.40
C VAL A 80 -0.61 -13.68 6.45
N ILE A 81 0.38 -13.50 5.59
CA ILE A 81 0.94 -14.57 4.75
C ILE A 81 2.29 -14.94 5.34
N ASN A 82 2.48 -16.22 5.67
CA ASN A 82 3.73 -16.74 6.19
C ASN A 82 4.78 -16.89 5.09
N ALA A 83 6.04 -17.08 5.48
CA ALA A 83 7.15 -17.27 4.53
C ALA A 83 6.97 -18.49 3.60
N ASP A 84 6.21 -19.50 4.03
CA ASP A 84 5.84 -20.68 3.23
C ASP A 84 4.63 -20.44 2.30
N GLY A 85 4.05 -19.23 2.32
CA GLY A 85 2.90 -18.82 1.53
C GLY A 85 1.53 -19.16 2.14
N THR A 86 1.49 -19.80 3.31
CA THR A 86 0.23 -20.10 4.00
C THR A 86 -0.39 -18.84 4.61
N GLU A 87 -1.72 -18.79 4.62
CA GLU A 87 -2.45 -17.68 5.25
C GLU A 87 -2.68 -17.98 6.73
N ASP A 88 -2.35 -17.03 7.58
CA ASP A 88 -2.53 -17.09 9.03
C ASP A 88 -3.54 -16.04 9.49
N ARG A 89 -4.50 -16.51 10.28
CA ARG A 89 -5.57 -15.71 10.89
C ARG A 89 -5.66 -15.86 12.41
N ASP A 90 -4.86 -16.76 12.97
CA ASP A 90 -5.07 -17.27 14.32
C ASP A 90 -3.90 -16.97 15.26
N SER A 91 -2.68 -16.79 14.74
CA SER A 91 -1.56 -16.38 15.57
C SER A 91 -1.80 -15.02 16.21
N GLU A 92 -1.03 -14.73 17.26
CA GLU A 92 -1.07 -13.43 17.92
C GLU A 92 -0.70 -12.30 16.95
N THR A 93 0.32 -12.52 16.11
CA THR A 93 0.72 -11.59 15.05
C THR A 93 -0.42 -11.36 14.07
N ALA A 94 -1.09 -12.42 13.60
CA ALA A 94 -2.22 -12.29 12.69
C ALA A 94 -3.40 -11.55 13.33
N LYS A 95 -3.77 -11.88 14.58
CA LYS A 95 -4.84 -11.20 15.31
C LYS A 95 -4.56 -9.71 15.53
N ASN A 96 -3.30 -9.35 15.75
CA ASN A 96 -2.88 -7.96 15.88
C ASN A 96 -2.88 -7.21 14.54
N TRP A 97 -2.60 -7.91 13.44
CA TRP A 97 -2.56 -7.33 12.10
C TRP A 97 -3.95 -7.22 11.42
N ILE A 98 -4.83 -8.18 11.68
CA ILE A 98 -6.17 -8.23 11.09
C ILE A 98 -6.98 -7.01 11.55
N GLY A 99 -7.62 -6.35 10.59
CA GLY A 99 -8.41 -5.16 10.82
C GLY A 99 -7.64 -3.84 10.73
N THR A 100 -6.31 -3.89 10.62
CA THR A 100 -5.52 -2.71 10.21
C THR A 100 -5.89 -2.29 8.78
N THR A 101 -5.72 -1.02 8.47
CA THR A 101 -6.12 -0.47 7.17
C THR A 101 -5.03 0.37 6.54
N GLU A 102 -4.98 0.33 5.22
CA GLU A 102 -4.15 1.19 4.39
C GLU A 102 -5.04 1.96 3.42
N SER A 103 -4.88 3.28 3.33
CA SER A 103 -5.62 4.08 2.37
C SER A 103 -4.74 5.05 1.61
N TYR A 104 -5.18 5.36 0.39
CA TYR A 104 -4.51 6.25 -0.54
C TYR A 104 -5.53 7.27 -1.01
N THR A 105 -5.27 8.56 -0.77
CA THR A 105 -6.13 9.65 -1.20
C THR A 105 -5.37 10.54 -2.18
N PHE A 106 -5.95 10.75 -3.34
CA PHE A 106 -5.39 11.53 -4.45
C PHE A 106 -6.20 12.81 -4.59
N SER A 107 -5.53 13.96 -4.47
CA SER A 107 -6.19 15.26 -4.66
C SER A 107 -5.47 16.05 -5.74
N GLU A 108 -6.22 16.50 -6.75
CA GLU A 108 -5.65 17.34 -7.81
C GLU A 108 -5.48 18.78 -7.33
N ARG A 109 -4.31 19.37 -7.60
CA ARG A 109 -4.03 20.80 -7.43
C ARG A 109 -3.18 21.30 -8.59
N ASN A 110 -3.78 22.12 -9.46
CA ASN A 110 -3.09 22.76 -10.59
C ASN A 110 -2.33 21.76 -11.49
N GLY A 111 -2.96 20.64 -11.86
CA GLY A 111 -2.35 19.59 -12.70
C GLY A 111 -1.30 18.73 -11.98
N LYS A 112 -1.13 18.90 -10.67
CA LYS A 112 -0.31 18.05 -9.79
C LYS A 112 -1.21 17.24 -8.86
N THR A 113 -0.65 16.19 -8.28
CA THR A 113 -1.34 15.33 -7.33
C THR A 113 -0.72 15.49 -5.95
N GLU A 114 -1.55 15.82 -4.97
CA GLU A 114 -1.26 15.61 -3.56
C GLU A 114 -1.70 14.18 -3.22
N LEU A 115 -0.75 13.29 -2.93
CA LEU A 115 -1.01 11.93 -2.48
C LEU A 115 -0.84 11.85 -0.96
N ILE A 116 -1.90 11.42 -0.28
CA ILE A 116 -1.90 11.14 1.16
C ILE A 116 -2.07 9.64 1.36
N THR A 117 -1.12 9.01 2.03
CA THR A 117 -1.22 7.62 2.46
C THR A 117 -1.46 7.56 3.95
N GLU A 118 -2.35 6.67 4.38
CA GLU A 118 -2.70 6.50 5.77
C GLU A 118 -2.72 5.03 6.15
N MET A 119 -1.87 4.66 7.12
CA MET A 119 -1.83 3.34 7.74
C MET A 119 -2.42 3.44 9.14
N ASN A 120 -3.50 2.71 9.40
CA ASN A 120 -4.05 2.54 10.74
C ASN A 120 -3.65 1.17 11.26
N THR A 121 -2.64 1.13 12.12
CA THR A 121 -1.97 -0.12 12.54
C THR A 121 -1.62 -0.12 14.03
N ASN A 122 -1.02 -1.18 14.55
CA ASN A 122 -0.55 -1.23 15.93
C ASN A 122 0.80 -0.50 16.09
N PRO A 123 1.09 0.02 17.30
CA PRO A 123 2.32 0.76 17.57
C PRO A 123 3.61 -0.01 17.24
N GLU A 124 3.59 -1.33 17.31
CA GLU A 124 4.73 -2.21 16.99
C GLU A 124 5.21 -2.04 15.54
N TRP A 125 4.30 -1.79 14.60
CA TRP A 125 4.59 -1.64 13.16
C TRP A 125 4.91 -0.20 12.76
N ARG A 126 4.73 0.75 13.70
CA ARG A 126 4.82 2.18 13.42
C ARG A 126 6.17 2.59 12.86
N LYS A 127 7.25 2.15 13.51
CA LYS A 127 8.60 2.55 13.12
C LYS A 127 8.91 2.07 11.70
N MET A 128 8.55 0.82 11.40
CA MET A 128 8.75 0.23 10.07
C MET A 128 8.07 1.09 8.98
N PHE A 129 6.79 1.41 9.14
CA PHE A 129 6.07 2.22 8.14
C PHE A 129 6.56 3.67 8.07
N ALA A 130 6.90 4.27 9.21
CA ALA A 130 7.42 5.64 9.24
C ALA A 130 8.76 5.78 8.50
N ASP A 131 9.60 4.75 8.52
CA ASP A 131 10.89 4.75 7.83
C ASP A 131 10.76 4.34 6.34
N SER A 132 9.87 3.39 6.06
CA SER A 132 9.77 2.70 4.76
C SER A 132 8.85 3.41 3.76
N MET A 133 7.67 3.84 4.21
CA MET A 133 6.66 4.43 3.32
C MET A 133 7.16 5.72 2.62
N PRO A 134 7.88 6.65 3.28
CA PRO A 134 8.43 7.81 2.60
C PRO A 134 9.41 7.46 1.47
N GLN A 135 10.20 6.40 1.63
CA GLN A 135 11.15 5.93 0.60
C GLN A 135 10.40 5.38 -0.62
N ALA A 136 9.38 4.56 -0.36
CA ALA A 136 8.51 4.01 -1.39
C ALA A 136 7.77 5.11 -2.17
N LEU A 137 7.23 6.11 -1.45
CA LEU A 137 6.55 7.26 -2.05
C LEU A 137 7.49 8.16 -2.86
N ALA A 138 8.74 8.35 -2.41
CA ALA A 138 9.74 9.08 -3.19
C ALA A 138 10.00 8.40 -4.54
N LYS A 139 10.03 7.06 -4.57
CA LYS A 139 10.15 6.32 -5.82
C LYS A 139 8.91 6.41 -6.68
N LEU A 140 7.70 6.33 -6.10
CA LEU A 140 6.44 6.51 -6.83
C LEU A 140 6.37 7.90 -7.48
N LYS A 141 6.82 8.94 -6.77
CA LYS A 141 6.94 10.30 -7.31
C LYS A 141 7.85 10.32 -8.53
N GLU A 142 9.07 9.79 -8.39
CA GLU A 142 10.05 9.73 -9.48
C GLU A 142 9.46 9.11 -10.75
N ILE A 143 8.84 7.93 -10.64
CA ILE A 143 8.30 7.20 -11.82
C ILE A 143 7.02 7.82 -12.40
N SER A 144 6.32 8.62 -11.60
CA SER A 144 5.12 9.35 -12.03
C SER A 144 5.45 10.65 -12.75
N GLU A 145 6.59 11.27 -12.41
CA GLU A 145 7.03 12.54 -12.99
C GLU A 145 7.84 12.37 -14.28
N ARG A 146 8.35 11.16 -14.54
CA ARG A 146 8.98 10.78 -15.82
C ARG A 146 8.00 10.82 -17.00
#